data_AF-A0A0L6VUV0-F1
#
_entry.id   AF-A0A0L6VUV0-F1
#
_cell.length_a   1.000
_cell.length_b   1.000
_cell.length_c   1.000
_cell.angle_alpha   90.00
_cell.angle_beta   90.00
_cell.angle_gamma   90.00
#
_symmetry.space_group_name_H-M   'P 1'
#
loop_
_entity.id
_entity.type
_entity.pdbx_description
1 polymer ?
#
loop_
_entity_poly.entity_id
_entity_poly.type
_entity_poly.pdbx_seq_one_letter_code
_entity_poly.pdbx_strand_id
1 'polypeptide(L)'
;MTNIVESDDLTAKRVVHAEVKHQLKQVRYKARNVLLIGIVNQGPILASKTRIPTIKVLSRLLWRHFMSSTGESNQEVNEHLTVFMMVRFAYLRLANLVNFIDPESRNISQWDQIDARLAAIAKIGDTNYTNSWNKLISHKDAKLFGDSLLMTSVKRELICCPTHAEPQPSNSMAPSDPPPPA
;
A
#
# COMPACT_ATOMS: atom_id res chain seq x y z
N MET A 1 -13.75 -20.14 44.77
CA MET A 1 -12.66 -19.20 44.41
C MET A 1 -12.27 -19.30 42.93
N THR A 2 -12.47 -20.43 42.25
CA THR A 2 -12.12 -20.63 40.82
C THR A 2 -12.91 -19.72 39.85
N ASN A 3 -14.20 -19.50 40.09
CA ASN A 3 -15.06 -18.72 39.19
C ASN A 3 -14.77 -17.21 39.14
N ILE A 4 -14.15 -16.64 40.17
CA ILE A 4 -13.83 -15.20 40.23
C ILE A 4 -12.55 -14.91 39.42
N VAL A 5 -11.54 -15.77 39.54
CA VAL A 5 -10.27 -15.65 38.81
C VAL A 5 -10.47 -15.82 37.29
N GLU A 6 -11.35 -16.73 36.87
CA GLU A 6 -11.68 -16.94 35.46
C GLU A 6 -12.50 -15.77 34.85
N SER A 7 -13.38 -15.16 35.65
CA SER A 7 -14.14 -13.95 35.27
C SER A 7 -13.23 -12.73 35.11
N ASP A 8 -12.25 -12.57 36.00
CA ASP A 8 -11.28 -11.46 35.95
C ASP A 8 -10.31 -11.61 34.75
N ASP A 9 -9.88 -12.84 34.43
CA ASP A 9 -9.05 -13.14 33.25
C ASP A 9 -9.79 -12.86 31.93
N LEU A 10 -11.07 -13.24 31.84
CA LEU A 10 -11.90 -12.91 30.67
C LEU A 10 -12.12 -11.41 30.50
N THR A 11 -12.26 -10.68 31.61
CA THR A 11 -12.41 -9.23 31.61
C THR A 11 -11.11 -8.55 31.17
N ALA A 12 -9.96 -8.99 31.70
CA ALA A 12 -8.65 -8.51 31.29
C ALA A 12 -8.40 -8.74 29.78
N LYS A 13 -8.72 -9.94 29.27
CA LYS A 13 -8.61 -10.26 27.83
C LYS A 13 -9.47 -9.33 26.97
N ARG A 14 -10.70 -9.03 27.38
CA ARG A 14 -11.59 -8.11 26.67
C ARG A 14 -11.04 -6.69 26.62
N VAL A 15 -10.52 -6.19 27.74
CA VAL A 15 -9.89 -4.85 27.83
C VAL A 15 -8.68 -4.77 26.91
N VAL A 16 -7.77 -5.74 26.98
CA VAL A 16 -6.58 -5.79 26.11
C VAL A 16 -6.99 -5.84 24.64
N HIS A 17 -7.94 -6.70 24.28
CA HIS A 17 -8.40 -6.82 22.90
C HIS A 17 -9.07 -5.53 22.39
N ALA A 18 -9.85 -4.83 23.22
CA ALA A 18 -10.43 -3.54 22.88
C ALA A 18 -9.34 -2.49 22.63
N GLU A 19 -8.32 -2.44 23.49
CA GLU A 19 -7.20 -1.52 23.35
C GLU A 19 -6.38 -1.80 22.08
N VAL A 20 -6.06 -3.06 21.79
CA VAL A 20 -5.36 -3.46 20.56
C VAL A 20 -6.16 -3.03 19.33
N LYS A 21 -7.49 -3.24 19.33
CA LYS A 21 -8.35 -2.77 18.23
C LYS A 21 -8.33 -1.25 18.09
N HIS A 22 -8.34 -0.53 19.21
CA HIS A 22 -8.25 0.93 19.20
C HIS A 22 -6.93 1.40 18.58
N GLN A 23 -5.79 0.89 19.06
CA GLN A 23 -4.47 1.23 18.53
C GLN A 23 -4.34 0.88 17.05
N LEU A 24 -4.80 -0.31 16.65
CA LEU A 24 -4.76 -0.73 15.25
C LEU A 24 -5.59 0.21 14.37
N LYS A 25 -6.77 0.65 14.83
CA LYS A 25 -7.59 1.65 14.12
C LYS A 25 -6.84 2.98 13.97
N GLN A 26 -6.15 3.46 15.01
CA GLN A 26 -5.37 4.70 14.96
C GLN A 26 -4.18 4.59 13.99
N VAL A 27 -3.43 3.49 14.05
CA VAL A 27 -2.31 3.24 13.14
C VAL A 27 -2.80 3.16 11.69
N ARG A 28 -3.85 2.38 11.42
CA ARG A 28 -4.49 2.27 10.10
C ARG A 28 -4.94 3.62 9.57
N TYR A 29 -5.56 4.45 10.40
CA TYR A 29 -5.97 5.81 10.02
C TYR A 29 -4.78 6.69 9.65
N LYS A 30 -3.72 6.71 10.48
CA LYS A 30 -2.51 7.50 10.21
C LYS A 30 -1.76 6.99 8.97
N ALA A 31 -1.64 5.67 8.82
CA ALA A 31 -1.04 5.04 7.65
C ALA A 31 -1.80 5.40 6.36
N ARG A 32 -3.14 5.40 6.37
CA ARG A 32 -3.95 5.87 5.23
C ARG A 32 -3.58 7.30 4.83
N ASN A 33 -3.43 8.21 5.80
CA ASN A 33 -3.10 9.60 5.51
C ASN A 33 -1.70 9.73 4.88
N VAL A 34 -0.74 8.89 5.27
CA VAL A 34 0.57 8.81 4.61
C VAL A 34 0.45 8.21 3.20
N LEU A 35 -0.30 7.13 3.03
CA LEU A 35 -0.54 6.46 1.75
C LEU A 35 -1.19 7.39 0.71
N LEU A 36 -2.06 8.29 1.16
CA LEU A 36 -2.80 9.23 0.34
C LEU A 36 -2.26 10.67 0.46
N ILE A 37 -1.00 10.83 0.87
CA ILE A 37 -0.35 12.13 0.86
C ILE A 37 -0.32 12.68 -0.56
N GLY A 38 -0.59 13.98 -0.71
CA GLY A 38 -0.73 14.57 -2.03
C GLY A 38 -2.13 14.42 -2.64
N ILE A 39 -3.05 13.72 -1.97
CA ILE A 39 -4.39 13.38 -2.51
C ILE A 39 -5.50 13.87 -1.58
N VAL A 40 -5.41 13.59 -0.28
CA VAL A 40 -6.45 13.88 0.72
C VAL A 40 -6.33 15.30 1.28
N ASN A 41 -7.47 15.97 1.47
CA ASN A 41 -7.61 17.23 2.25
C ASN A 41 -6.68 18.37 1.83
N GLN A 42 -6.37 18.47 0.54
CA GLN A 42 -5.65 19.63 0.04
C GLN A 42 -6.63 20.79 -0.16
N GLY A 43 -6.48 21.85 0.63
CA GLY A 43 -7.08 23.14 0.28
C GLY A 43 -6.57 23.60 -1.09
N PRO A 44 -7.26 24.53 -1.77
CA PRO A 44 -6.95 24.91 -3.17
C PRO A 44 -5.47 25.29 -3.40
N ILE A 45 -4.86 25.94 -2.41
CA ILE A 45 -3.45 26.39 -2.45
C ILE A 45 -2.47 25.21 -2.32
N LEU A 46 -2.78 24.22 -1.48
CA LEU A 46 -1.94 23.03 -1.32
C LEU A 46 -2.09 22.08 -2.51
N ALA A 47 -3.29 22.01 -3.10
CA ALA A 47 -3.56 21.14 -4.24
C ALA A 47 -2.75 21.48 -5.49
N SER A 48 -2.38 22.75 -5.64
CA SER A 48 -1.55 23.24 -6.75
C SER A 48 -0.04 23.12 -6.50
N LYS A 49 0.39 22.80 -5.27
CA LYS A 49 1.81 22.78 -4.89
C LYS A 49 2.31 21.42 -4.42
N THR A 50 1.45 20.61 -3.82
CA THR A 50 1.85 19.33 -3.22
C THR A 50 1.74 18.23 -4.27
N ARG A 51 2.89 17.74 -4.72
CA ARG A 51 3.01 16.58 -5.61
C ARG A 51 2.79 15.28 -4.84
N ILE A 52 2.16 14.32 -5.50
CA ILE A 52 2.02 12.96 -5.00
C ILE A 52 3.40 12.29 -5.08
N PRO A 53 3.90 11.69 -4.00
CA PRO A 53 5.24 11.12 -3.99
C PRO A 53 5.35 9.90 -4.91
N THR A 54 6.53 9.71 -5.48
CA THR A 54 6.88 8.44 -6.12
C THR A 54 6.90 7.31 -5.09
N ILE A 55 6.84 6.05 -5.54
CA ILE A 55 6.85 4.91 -4.62
C ILE A 55 8.09 4.89 -3.71
N LYS A 56 9.25 5.33 -4.21
CA LYS A 56 10.49 5.42 -3.40
C LYS A 56 10.35 6.45 -2.27
N VAL A 57 9.80 7.62 -2.57
CA VAL A 57 9.57 8.65 -1.55
C VAL A 57 8.51 8.18 -0.55
N LEU A 58 7.41 7.62 -1.04
CA LEU A 58 6.32 7.11 -0.19
C LEU A 58 6.80 5.99 0.74
N SER A 59 7.59 5.05 0.25
CA SER A 59 8.10 3.92 1.03
C SER A 59 8.96 4.41 2.21
N ARG A 60 9.75 5.46 2.01
CA ARG A 60 10.54 6.10 3.06
C ARG A 60 9.67 6.79 4.12
N LEU A 61 8.56 7.41 3.71
CA LEU A 61 7.61 8.03 4.64
C LEU A 61 6.89 6.97 5.48
N LEU A 62 6.47 5.88 4.84
CA LEU A 62 5.81 4.76 5.52
C LEU A 62 6.75 4.04 6.48
N TRP A 63 7.99 3.78 6.07
CA TRP A 63 9.00 3.18 6.96
C TRP A 63 9.16 3.98 8.24
N ARG A 64 9.43 5.29 8.12
CA ARG A 64 9.57 6.18 9.28
C ARG A 64 8.31 6.24 10.13
N HIS A 65 7.13 6.23 9.49
CA HIS A 65 5.87 6.20 10.19
C HIS A 65 5.70 4.93 11.04
N PHE A 66 6.01 3.76 10.49
CA PHE A 66 5.84 2.49 11.20
C PHE A 66 6.93 2.22 12.23
N MET A 67 8.17 2.63 11.96
CA MET A 67 9.31 2.40 12.85
C MET A 67 9.54 3.53 13.85
N SER A 68 8.75 4.60 13.79
CA SER A 68 8.97 5.83 14.57
C SER A 68 10.40 6.38 14.43
N SER A 69 11.03 6.14 13.28
CA SER A 69 12.40 6.54 13.00
C SER A 69 12.45 7.98 12.50
N THR A 70 13.05 8.87 13.30
CA THR A 70 13.21 10.30 12.97
C THR A 70 14.67 10.70 12.69
N GLY A 71 15.64 9.89 13.14
CA GLY A 71 17.07 10.18 13.00
C GLY A 71 17.73 9.60 11.74
N GLU A 72 17.11 8.60 11.09
CA GLU A 72 17.70 7.95 9.92
C GLU A 72 17.64 8.84 8.67
N SER A 73 18.79 8.99 8.04
CA SER A 73 18.96 9.58 6.71
C SER A 73 18.16 8.81 5.66
N ASN A 74 18.00 9.43 4.51
CA ASN A 74 17.32 8.80 3.38
C ASN A 74 18.06 7.59 2.81
N GLN A 75 19.38 7.49 3.03
CA GLN A 75 20.17 6.36 2.55
C GLN A 75 19.98 5.16 3.47
N GLU A 76 20.13 5.37 4.79
CA GLU A 76 19.89 4.33 5.81
C GLU A 76 18.49 3.73 5.68
N VAL A 77 17.46 4.57 5.49
CA VAL A 77 16.10 4.04 5.26
C VAL A 77 16.00 3.21 3.98
N ASN A 78 16.74 3.53 2.91
CA ASN A 78 16.69 2.70 1.70
C ASN A 78 17.30 1.32 1.91
N GLU A 79 18.28 1.18 2.82
CA GLU A 79 18.93 -0.10 3.12
C GLU A 79 17.95 -1.09 3.76
N HIS A 80 16.94 -0.59 4.49
CA HIS A 80 15.87 -1.41 5.05
C HIS A 80 14.75 -1.75 4.04
N LEU A 81 14.62 -0.99 2.97
CA LEU A 81 13.51 -1.09 2.03
C LEU A 81 13.78 -2.14 0.96
N THR A 82 13.18 -3.33 1.13
CA THR A 82 13.16 -4.34 0.08
C THR A 82 12.20 -3.96 -1.05
N VAL A 83 12.48 -4.46 -2.27
CA VAL A 83 11.58 -4.30 -3.43
C VAL A 83 10.17 -4.81 -3.10
N PHE A 84 10.07 -5.93 -2.40
CA PHE A 84 8.78 -6.51 -2.04
C PHE A 84 7.97 -5.63 -1.07
N MET A 85 8.64 -4.95 -0.13
CA MET A 85 7.98 -3.97 0.73
C MET A 85 7.44 -2.78 -0.06
N MET A 86 8.22 -2.28 -1.03
CA MET A 86 7.76 -1.18 -1.91
C MET A 86 6.52 -1.60 -2.72
N VAL A 87 6.51 -2.83 -3.26
CA VAL A 87 5.34 -3.39 -3.95
C VAL A 87 4.13 -3.46 -3.02
N ARG A 88 4.31 -3.91 -1.78
CA ARG A 88 3.23 -3.93 -0.78
C ARG A 88 2.70 -2.52 -0.48
N PHE A 89 3.58 -1.53 -0.33
CA PHE A 89 3.17 -0.14 -0.13
C PHE A 89 2.43 0.44 -1.35
N ALA A 90 2.85 0.10 -2.57
CA ALA A 90 2.14 0.46 -3.79
C ALA A 90 0.73 -0.13 -3.81
N TYR A 91 0.59 -1.42 -3.47
CA TYR A 91 -0.72 -2.06 -3.36
C TYR A 91 -1.61 -1.40 -2.30
N LEU A 92 -1.05 -1.13 -1.11
CA LEU A 92 -1.77 -0.42 -0.04
C LEU A 92 -2.23 0.97 -0.50
N ARG A 93 -1.40 1.71 -1.24
CA ARG A 93 -1.78 3.02 -1.80
C ARG A 93 -2.94 2.87 -2.78
N LEU A 94 -2.86 1.95 -3.74
CA LEU A 94 -3.91 1.74 -4.74
C LEU A 94 -5.24 1.33 -4.07
N ALA A 95 -5.20 0.35 -3.16
CA ALA A 95 -6.40 -0.11 -2.46
C ALA A 95 -7.01 1.00 -1.59
N ASN A 96 -6.18 1.80 -0.93
CA ASN A 96 -6.67 2.92 -0.15
C ASN A 96 -7.29 4.01 -1.03
N LEU A 97 -6.70 4.24 -2.20
CA LEU A 97 -7.16 5.24 -3.14
C LEU A 97 -8.49 4.87 -3.79
N VAL A 98 -8.67 3.60 -4.21
CA VAL A 98 -9.94 3.09 -4.74
C VAL A 98 -11.09 3.33 -3.76
N ASN A 99 -10.89 2.93 -2.50
CA ASN A 99 -11.88 3.15 -1.44
C ASN A 99 -12.13 4.64 -1.13
N PHE A 100 -11.13 5.51 -1.35
CA PHE A 100 -11.28 6.95 -1.12
C PHE A 100 -12.13 7.61 -2.21
N ILE A 101 -11.95 7.19 -3.47
CA ILE A 101 -12.68 7.76 -4.61
C ILE A 101 -14.08 7.17 -4.80
N ASP A 102 -14.32 5.93 -4.37
CA ASP A 102 -15.61 5.26 -4.47
C ASP A 102 -16.47 5.50 -3.21
N PRO A 103 -17.59 6.23 -3.31
CA PRO A 103 -18.49 6.45 -2.18
C PRO A 103 -19.16 5.16 -1.66
N GLU A 104 -19.39 4.16 -2.52
CA GLU A 104 -20.09 2.92 -2.17
C GLU A 104 -19.22 1.97 -1.33
N SER A 105 -17.90 2.10 -1.46
CA SER A 105 -16.89 1.35 -0.71
C SER A 105 -16.83 1.71 0.79
N ARG A 106 -17.55 2.72 1.27
CA ARG A 106 -17.44 3.27 2.64
C ARG A 106 -18.12 2.43 3.73
N ASN A 107 -18.95 1.47 3.36
CA ASN A 107 -19.77 0.68 4.30
C ASN A 107 -19.04 -0.55 4.88
N ILE A 108 -17.91 -0.95 4.29
CA ILE A 108 -17.11 -2.10 4.73
C ILE A 108 -15.75 -1.59 5.21
N SER A 109 -15.20 -2.20 6.27
CA SER A 109 -13.84 -1.90 6.72
C SER A 109 -12.82 -2.13 5.60
N GLN A 110 -12.35 -1.04 5.01
CA GLN A 110 -11.33 -0.98 3.96
C GLN A 110 -10.12 -1.87 4.26
N TRP A 111 -9.66 -1.84 5.52
CA TRP A 111 -8.49 -2.61 5.95
C TRP A 111 -8.77 -4.11 6.01
N ASP A 112 -9.97 -4.51 6.39
CA ASP A 112 -10.32 -5.94 6.43
C ASP A 112 -10.45 -6.50 5.01
N GLN A 113 -10.90 -5.69 4.04
CA GLN A 113 -10.89 -6.06 2.62
C GLN A 113 -9.45 -6.22 2.09
N ILE A 114 -8.56 -5.28 2.43
CA ILE A 114 -7.14 -5.34 2.07
C ILE A 114 -6.50 -6.61 2.65
N ASP A 115 -6.72 -6.88 3.94
CA ASP A 115 -6.17 -8.05 4.64
C ASP A 115 -6.69 -9.35 4.03
N ALA A 116 -8.00 -9.45 3.77
CA ALA A 116 -8.61 -10.62 3.13
C ALA A 116 -8.04 -10.88 1.73
N ARG A 117 -7.83 -9.82 0.94
CA ARG A 117 -7.26 -9.92 -0.41
C ARG A 117 -5.79 -10.36 -0.37
N LEU A 118 -4.99 -9.80 0.52
CA LEU A 118 -3.59 -10.20 0.71
C LEU A 118 -3.50 -11.67 1.17
N ALA A 119 -4.37 -12.09 2.09
CA ALA A 119 -4.44 -13.48 2.53
C ALA A 119 -4.83 -14.44 1.39
N ALA A 120 -5.79 -14.04 0.54
CA ALA A 120 -6.19 -14.83 -0.63
C ALA A 120 -5.04 -14.99 -1.64
N ILE A 121 -4.28 -13.92 -1.91
CA ILE A 121 -3.10 -13.97 -2.79
C ILE A 121 -2.01 -14.87 -2.19
N ALA A 122 -1.75 -14.74 -0.89
CA ALA A 122 -0.75 -15.56 -0.21
C ALA A 122 -1.10 -17.06 -0.25
N LYS A 123 -2.39 -17.42 -0.21
CA LYS A 123 -2.87 -18.81 -0.29
C LYS A 123 -2.62 -19.48 -1.64
N ILE A 124 -2.39 -18.73 -2.72
CA ILE A 124 -2.16 -19.31 -4.05
C ILE A 124 -0.84 -20.10 -4.08
N GLY A 125 0.18 -19.65 -3.33
CA GLY A 125 1.45 -20.39 -3.16
C GLY A 125 2.33 -20.50 -4.42
N ASP A 126 1.88 -20.03 -5.59
CA ASP A 126 2.66 -20.01 -6.82
C ASP A 126 3.56 -18.75 -6.91
N THR A 127 4.85 -19.00 -7.10
CA THR A 127 5.88 -17.96 -7.22
C THR A 127 5.76 -17.20 -8.53
N ASN A 128 5.39 -17.87 -9.63
CA ASN A 128 5.19 -17.21 -10.93
C ASN A 128 4.02 -16.25 -10.85
N TYR A 129 2.88 -16.72 -10.36
CA TYR A 129 1.73 -15.89 -10.07
C TYR A 129 2.08 -14.69 -9.18
N THR A 130 2.81 -14.91 -8.09
CA THR A 130 3.19 -13.84 -7.14
C THR A 130 4.08 -12.78 -7.79
N ASN A 131 5.07 -13.20 -8.58
CA ASN A 131 5.96 -12.29 -9.33
C ASN A 131 5.18 -11.47 -10.35
N SER A 132 4.31 -12.13 -11.10
CA SER A 132 3.38 -11.54 -12.05
C SER A 132 2.49 -10.48 -11.40
N TRP A 133 1.89 -10.81 -10.26
CA TRP A 133 1.07 -9.90 -9.47
C TRP A 133 1.85 -8.67 -8.99
N ASN A 134 3.06 -8.88 -8.47
CA ASN A 134 3.94 -7.80 -7.99
C ASN A 134 4.37 -6.84 -9.11
N LYS A 135 4.61 -7.37 -10.32
CA LYS A 135 4.89 -6.55 -11.51
C LYS A 135 3.69 -5.70 -11.89
N LEU A 136 2.49 -6.27 -11.86
CA LEU A 136 1.26 -5.55 -12.21
C LEU A 136 0.98 -4.40 -11.23
N ILE A 137 1.17 -4.64 -9.92
CA ILE A 137 1.08 -3.58 -8.89
C ILE A 137 2.08 -2.46 -9.20
N SER A 138 3.36 -2.81 -9.36
CA SER A 138 4.43 -1.83 -9.63
C SER A 138 4.14 -1.00 -10.87
N HIS A 139 3.67 -1.64 -11.95
CA HIS A 139 3.38 -0.98 -13.21
C HIS A 139 2.22 0.02 -13.08
N LYS A 140 1.10 -0.38 -12.45
CA LYS A 140 -0.03 0.52 -12.24
C LYS A 140 0.36 1.73 -11.39
N ASP A 141 1.09 1.48 -10.31
CA ASP A 141 1.52 2.53 -9.40
C ASP A 141 2.50 3.51 -10.07
N ALA A 142 3.47 3.01 -10.84
CA ALA A 142 4.38 3.83 -11.62
C ALA A 142 3.66 4.62 -12.71
N LYS A 143 2.67 4.03 -13.40
CA LYS A 143 1.87 4.73 -14.42
C LYS A 143 1.08 5.91 -13.85
N LEU A 144 0.63 5.81 -12.60
CA LEU A 144 -0.13 6.87 -11.93
C LEU A 144 0.77 7.92 -11.26
N PHE A 145 1.91 7.52 -10.69
CA PHE A 145 2.67 8.36 -9.75
C PHE A 145 4.19 8.37 -9.98
N GLY A 146 4.69 7.76 -11.06
CA GLY A 146 6.12 7.65 -11.35
C GLY A 146 6.82 9.00 -11.49
N ASP A 147 6.15 9.97 -12.12
CA ASP A 147 6.72 11.29 -12.43
C ASP A 147 6.45 12.34 -11.34
N SER A 148 5.97 11.93 -10.16
CA SER A 148 5.63 12.85 -9.06
C SER A 148 4.67 13.95 -9.52
N LEU A 149 3.43 13.58 -9.80
CA LEU A 149 2.42 14.44 -10.41
C LEU A 149 1.58 15.19 -9.36
N LEU A 150 0.94 16.28 -9.77
CA LEU A 150 -0.16 16.87 -9.01
C LEU A 150 -1.41 15.99 -9.14
N MET A 151 -2.27 15.97 -8.14
CA MET A 151 -3.50 15.16 -8.17
C MET A 151 -4.43 15.53 -9.34
N THR A 152 -4.41 16.79 -9.78
CA THR A 152 -5.18 17.26 -10.95
C THR A 152 -4.73 16.63 -12.27
N SER A 153 -3.49 16.14 -12.34
CA SER A 153 -2.94 15.46 -13.52
C SER A 153 -3.15 13.94 -13.49
N VAL A 154 -3.67 13.40 -12.38
CA VAL A 154 -3.93 11.96 -12.23
C VAL A 154 -5.24 11.62 -12.94
N LYS A 155 -5.14 10.71 -13.92
CA LYS A 155 -6.28 10.12 -14.63
C LYS A 155 -7.04 9.18 -13.69
N ARG A 156 -8.18 9.64 -13.16
CA ARG A 156 -8.97 8.92 -12.14
C ARG A 156 -9.50 7.58 -12.65
N GLU A 157 -9.80 7.50 -13.94
CA GLU A 157 -10.25 6.30 -14.63
C GLU A 157 -9.21 5.16 -14.63
N LEU A 158 -7.94 5.47 -14.38
CA LEU A 158 -6.87 4.48 -14.28
C LEU A 158 -6.68 3.94 -12.84
N ILE A 159 -7.35 4.56 -11.86
CA ILE A 159 -7.24 4.15 -10.45
C ILE A 159 -8.02 2.85 -10.26
N CYS A 160 -7.30 1.75 -10.10
CA CYS A 160 -7.86 0.45 -9.79
C CYS A 160 -6.81 -0.43 -9.10
N CYS A 161 -7.28 -1.39 -8.30
CA CYS A 161 -6.44 -2.50 -7.87
C CYS A 161 -6.27 -3.50 -9.02
N PRO A 162 -5.13 -4.21 -9.09
CA PRO A 162 -5.00 -5.37 -9.95
C PRO A 162 -6.12 -6.40 -9.74
N THR A 163 -6.55 -7.03 -10.82
CA THR A 163 -7.49 -8.16 -10.81
C THR A 163 -6.83 -9.42 -11.38
N HIS A 164 -7.36 -10.62 -11.06
CA HIS A 164 -6.81 -11.89 -11.55
C HIS A 164 -6.90 -12.05 -13.08
N ALA A 165 -7.82 -11.32 -13.71
CA ALA A 165 -8.08 -11.40 -15.15
C ALA A 165 -7.13 -10.54 -15.99
N GLU A 166 -6.27 -9.74 -15.36
CA GLU A 166 -5.42 -8.81 -16.10
C GLU A 166 -4.25 -9.49 -16.81
N PRO A 167 -4.00 -9.14 -18.07
CA PRO A 167 -2.87 -9.66 -18.82
C PRO A 167 -1.55 -9.19 -18.19
N GLN A 168 -0.56 -10.05 -18.25
CA GLN A 168 0.78 -9.75 -17.74
C GLN A 168 1.38 -8.56 -18.51
N PRO A 169 1.99 -7.57 -17.83
CA PRO A 169 2.70 -6.50 -18.52
C PRO A 169 3.80 -7.12 -19.39
N SER A 170 3.77 -6.82 -20.70
CA SER A 170 4.74 -7.33 -21.66
C SER A 170 6.15 -6.92 -21.24
N ASN A 171 7.05 -7.90 -21.06
CA ASN A 171 8.49 -7.64 -21.00
C ASN A 171 8.94 -7.19 -22.41
N SER A 172 8.80 -5.90 -22.74
CA SER A 172 9.39 -5.37 -23.97
C SER A 172 10.83 -4.95 -23.70
N MET A 173 11.72 -5.37 -24.61
CA MET A 173 13.17 -5.10 -24.71
C MET A 173 14.11 -5.97 -23.87
N ALA A 174 14.30 -7.23 -24.28
CA ALA A 174 15.64 -7.77 -24.39
C ALA A 174 16.14 -7.46 -25.82
N PRO A 175 17.38 -6.97 -26.02
CA PRO A 175 17.92 -6.72 -27.35
C PRO A 175 18.00 -8.05 -28.11
N SER A 176 17.45 -8.07 -29.33
CA SER A 176 17.64 -9.16 -30.28
C SER A 176 19.13 -9.40 -30.47
N ASP A 177 19.58 -10.63 -30.24
CA ASP A 177 20.95 -11.06 -30.52
C ASP A 177 21.34 -10.69 -31.95
N PRO A 178 22.55 -10.13 -32.18
CA PRO A 178 23.02 -9.84 -33.53
C PRO A 178 23.17 -11.14 -34.33
N PRO A 179 22.90 -11.12 -35.65
CA PRO A 179 23.00 -12.31 -36.48
C PRO A 179 24.46 -12.82 -36.54
N PRO A 180 24.67 -14.13 -36.69
CA PRO A 180 26.00 -14.71 -36.72
C PRO A 180 26.80 -14.19 -37.94
N PRO A 181 28.13 -14.02 -37.78
CA PRO A 181 28.98 -13.53 -38.86
C PRO A 181 29.01 -14.52 -40.04
N ALA A 182 29.02 -13.94 -41.24
CA ALA A 182 29.12 -14.66 -42.52
C ALA A 182 30.51 -15.29 -42.74
#